data_AF-A0AAE4DLA4-F1
#
_entry.id   AF-A0AAE4DLA4-F1
#
_cell.length_a   1.000
_cell.length_b   1.000
_cell.length_c   1.000
_cell.angle_alpha   90.00
_cell.angle_beta   90.00
_cell.angle_gamma   90.00
#
_symmetry.space_group_name_H-M   'P 1'
#
loop_
_entity.id
_entity.type
_entity.pdbx_description
1 polymer ?
#
loop_
_entity_poly.entity_id
_entity_poly.type
_entity_poly.pdbx_seq_one_letter_code
_entity_poly.pdbx_strand_id
1 'polypeptide(L)'
;MTELNKVKNAIQVLDGLSRSETDFNEADWSIDYKQDLDKELGNELANLKIELELLMSAIQRKDFVTAKCALVMIKVFSLNLSNFFLNIFEDIEKVGWSEQSHLPDIPENYQIPDHYNYRKK
;
A
#
# COMPACT_ATOMS: atom_id res chain seq x y z
N MET A 1 -10.83 -3.86 9.02
CA MET A 1 -10.56 -3.26 7.70
C MET A 1 -9.60 -2.11 7.94
N THR A 2 -8.55 -1.98 7.13
CA THR A 2 -7.42 -1.06 7.37
C THR A 2 -7.68 0.38 6.90
N GLU A 3 -8.76 0.62 6.15
CA GLU A 3 -9.18 1.91 5.59
C GLU A 3 -8.13 2.53 4.64
N LEU A 4 -7.35 1.70 3.94
CA LEU A 4 -6.25 2.15 3.07
C LEU A 4 -6.72 2.96 1.87
N ASN A 5 -7.98 2.77 1.44
CA ASN A 5 -8.57 3.62 0.41
C ASN A 5 -8.60 5.11 0.79
N LYS A 6 -8.52 5.46 2.09
CA LYS A 6 -8.37 6.86 2.53
C LYS A 6 -7.09 7.50 1.99
N VAL A 7 -6.02 6.73 1.81
CA VAL A 7 -4.76 7.23 1.24
C VAL A 7 -4.96 7.66 -0.20
N LYS A 8 -5.60 6.83 -1.04
CA LYS A 8 -5.94 7.18 -2.42
C LYS A 8 -6.74 8.48 -2.49
N ASN A 9 -7.80 8.55 -1.70
CA ASN A 9 -8.68 9.72 -1.68
C ASN A 9 -7.91 10.97 -1.25
N ALA A 10 -7.03 10.87 -0.25
CA ALA A 10 -6.21 11.99 0.18
C ALA A 10 -5.23 12.43 -0.92
N ILE A 11 -4.55 11.50 -1.60
CA ILE A 11 -3.62 11.82 -2.70
C ILE A 11 -4.36 12.52 -3.84
N GLN A 12 -5.53 12.02 -4.24
CA GLN A 12 -6.35 12.65 -5.28
C GLN A 12 -6.78 14.08 -4.91
N VAL A 13 -7.18 14.30 -3.66
CA VAL A 13 -7.54 15.64 -3.17
C VAL A 13 -6.32 16.56 -3.17
N LEU A 14 -5.17 16.11 -2.65
CA LEU A 14 -3.96 16.92 -2.59
C LEU A 14 -3.42 17.27 -3.98
N ASP A 15 -3.42 16.32 -4.92
CA ASP A 15 -3.01 16.57 -6.30
C ASP A 15 -3.99 17.50 -7.05
N GLY A 16 -5.30 17.31 -6.83
CA GLY A 16 -6.34 18.18 -7.40
C GLY A 16 -6.33 19.61 -6.84
N LEU A 17 -5.78 19.83 -5.65
CA LEU A 17 -5.51 21.18 -5.13
C LEU A 17 -4.30 21.83 -5.84
N SER A 18 -3.37 21.04 -6.36
CA SER A 18 -2.19 21.51 -7.09
C SER A 18 -2.38 21.70 -8.60
N ARG A 19 -3.25 20.93 -9.25
CA ARG A 19 -3.43 20.90 -10.70
C ARG A 19 -4.90 20.91 -11.11
N SER A 20 -5.23 21.46 -12.27
CA SER A 20 -6.54 21.25 -12.89
C SER A 20 -6.66 19.79 -13.36
N GLU A 21 -7.74 19.11 -12.96
CA GLU A 21 -8.17 17.73 -13.34
C GLU A 21 -7.06 16.80 -13.86
N THR A 22 -6.35 16.12 -12.95
CA THR A 22 -5.47 14.99 -13.30
C THR A 22 -6.29 13.72 -13.49
N ASP A 23 -6.17 13.08 -14.66
CA ASP A 23 -6.67 11.70 -14.81
C ASP A 23 -5.65 10.71 -14.22
N PHE A 24 -5.96 10.22 -13.01
CA PHE A 24 -5.15 9.23 -12.30
C PHE A 24 -5.01 7.89 -13.02
N ASN A 25 -5.79 7.65 -14.07
CA ASN A 25 -5.70 6.44 -14.89
C ASN A 25 -4.73 6.57 -16.08
N GLU A 26 -4.41 7.81 -16.47
CA GLU A 26 -3.47 8.12 -17.57
C GLU A 26 -2.15 8.71 -17.06
N ALA A 27 -2.14 9.20 -15.81
CA ALA A 27 -0.95 9.70 -15.15
C ALA A 27 -0.07 8.57 -14.59
N ASP A 28 1.23 8.86 -14.51
CA ASP A 28 2.29 7.95 -14.06
C ASP A 28 2.26 7.73 -12.53
N TRP A 29 1.19 7.10 -12.01
CA TRP A 29 1.04 6.76 -10.59
C TRP A 29 1.29 5.28 -10.36
N SER A 30 1.88 4.95 -9.21
CA SER A 30 2.24 3.57 -8.84
C SER A 30 1.04 2.79 -8.29
N ILE A 31 0.09 3.44 -7.61
CA ILE A 31 -1.15 2.80 -7.19
C ILE A 31 -2.09 2.62 -8.40
N ASP A 32 -2.76 1.47 -8.51
CA ASP A 32 -3.92 1.34 -9.39
C ASP A 32 -5.15 2.02 -8.75
N TYR A 33 -5.45 3.24 -9.22
CA TYR A 33 -6.56 4.03 -8.69
C TYR A 33 -7.96 3.44 -9.00
N LYS A 34 -8.07 2.39 -9.82
CA LYS A 34 -9.33 1.67 -10.06
C LYS A 34 -9.61 0.56 -9.05
N GLN A 35 -8.60 0.09 -8.33
CA GLN A 35 -8.72 -1.03 -7.38
C GLN A 35 -9.16 -0.57 -5.98
N ASP A 36 -9.72 -1.48 -5.20
CA ASP A 36 -9.93 -1.27 -3.76
C ASP A 36 -8.71 -1.79 -3.00
N LEU A 37 -7.96 -0.91 -2.34
CA LEU A 37 -6.70 -1.27 -1.67
C LEU A 37 -6.91 -2.19 -0.46
N ASP A 38 -8.01 -2.01 0.27
CA ASP A 38 -8.33 -2.89 1.40
C ASP A 38 -8.66 -4.30 0.90
N LYS A 39 -9.36 -4.40 -0.24
CA LYS A 39 -9.65 -5.68 -0.88
C LYS A 39 -8.40 -6.33 -1.46
N GLU A 40 -7.54 -5.57 -2.12
CA GLU A 40 -6.27 -6.04 -2.69
C GLU A 40 -5.36 -6.61 -1.58
N LEU A 41 -5.11 -5.82 -0.53
CA LEU A 41 -4.34 -6.28 0.63
C LEU A 41 -4.97 -7.53 1.27
N GLY A 42 -6.29 -7.53 1.43
CA GLY A 42 -7.02 -8.67 1.98
C GLY A 42 -6.84 -9.95 1.17
N ASN A 43 -6.89 -9.84 -0.17
CA ASN A 43 -6.70 -10.97 -1.07
C ASN A 43 -5.26 -11.51 -1.01
N GLU A 44 -4.26 -10.62 -1.07
CA GLU A 44 -2.85 -11.03 -1.02
C GLU A 44 -2.51 -11.72 0.32
N LEU A 45 -3.00 -11.19 1.44
CA LEU A 45 -2.84 -11.82 2.76
C LEU A 45 -3.56 -13.17 2.86
N ALA A 46 -4.76 -13.28 2.29
CA ALA A 46 -5.50 -14.54 2.26
C ALA A 46 -4.77 -15.61 1.43
N ASN A 47 -4.25 -15.24 0.26
CA ASN A 47 -3.46 -16.13 -0.59
C ASN A 47 -2.17 -16.58 0.10
N LEU A 48 -1.43 -15.63 0.71
CA LEU A 48 -0.22 -15.94 1.49
C LEU A 48 -0.53 -16.94 2.62
N LYS A 49 -1.64 -16.74 3.33
CA LYS A 49 -2.08 -17.64 4.40
C LYS A 49 -2.35 -19.05 3.89
N ILE A 50 -3.05 -19.20 2.77
CA ILE A 50 -3.35 -20.51 2.17
C ILE A 50 -2.05 -21.27 1.86
N GLU A 51 -1.06 -20.59 1.27
CA GLU A 51 0.22 -21.21 0.94
C GLU A 51 1.05 -21.57 2.17
N LEU A 52 0.99 -20.76 3.23
CA LEU A 52 1.60 -21.08 4.53
C LEU A 52 0.97 -22.34 5.15
N GLU A 53 -0.35 -22.49 5.07
CA GLU A 53 -1.05 -23.69 5.53
C GLU A 53 -0.65 -24.92 4.70
N LEU A 54 -0.55 -24.78 3.37
CA LEU A 54 -0.06 -25.84 2.47
C LEU A 54 1.37 -26.26 2.82
N LEU A 55 2.27 -25.29 3.03
CA LEU A 55 3.65 -25.54 3.42
C LEU A 55 3.72 -26.38 4.71
N MET A 56 2.99 -25.98 5.75
CA MET A 56 2.99 -26.69 7.03
C MET A 56 2.45 -28.11 6.91
N SER A 57 1.37 -28.30 6.15
CA SER A 57 0.79 -29.62 5.86
C SER A 57 1.76 -30.52 5.08
N ALA A 58 2.43 -29.97 4.06
CA ALA A 58 3.40 -30.70 3.25
C ALA A 58 4.63 -31.14 4.06
N ILE A 59 5.14 -30.26 4.93
CA ILE A 59 6.24 -30.57 5.86
C ILE A 59 5.86 -31.73 6.79
N GLN A 60 4.67 -31.70 7.40
CA GLN A 60 4.20 -32.76 8.29
C GLN A 60 4.11 -34.12 7.57
N ARG A 61 3.75 -34.10 6.29
CA ARG A 61 3.64 -35.30 5.44
C ARG A 61 4.97 -35.74 4.79
N LYS A 62 6.06 -34.99 5.01
CA LYS A 62 7.36 -35.17 4.34
C LYS A 62 7.28 -35.09 2.81
N ASP A 63 6.28 -34.38 2.29
CA ASP A 63 6.14 -34.08 0.87
C ASP A 63 6.93 -32.81 0.54
N PHE A 64 8.23 -32.97 0.31
CA PHE A 64 9.13 -31.84 0.08
C PHE A 64 8.96 -31.19 -1.30
N VAL A 65 8.35 -31.89 -2.26
CA VAL A 65 8.04 -31.30 -3.57
C VAL A 65 6.91 -30.29 -3.40
N THR A 66 5.81 -30.68 -2.75
CA THR A 66 4.72 -29.74 -2.44
C THR A 66 5.18 -28.61 -1.53
N ALA A 67 6.03 -28.88 -0.53
CA ALA A 67 6.59 -27.83 0.32
C ALA A 67 7.38 -26.79 -0.50
N LYS A 68 8.17 -27.23 -1.49
CA LYS A 68 8.90 -26.33 -2.39
C LYS A 68 7.96 -25.51 -3.26
N CYS A 69 6.88 -26.09 -3.77
CA CYS A 69 5.84 -25.35 -4.51
C CYS A 69 5.20 -24.25 -3.65
N ALA A 70 4.81 -24.57 -2.41
CA ALA A 70 4.26 -23.60 -1.47
C ALA A 70 5.25 -22.45 -1.19
N LEU A 71 6.54 -22.76 -0.99
CA LEU A 71 7.58 -21.74 -0.81
C LEU A 71 7.73 -20.80 -2.01
N VAL A 72 7.59 -21.31 -3.24
CA VAL A 72 7.62 -20.47 -4.44
C VAL A 72 6.46 -19.48 -4.42
N MET A 73 5.26 -19.93 -4.07
CA MET A 73 4.07 -19.06 -4.02
C MET A 73 4.12 -18.08 -2.85
N ILE A 74 4.55 -18.51 -1.67
CA ILE A 74 4.82 -17.62 -0.52
C ILE A 74 5.76 -16.48 -0.92
N LYS A 75 6.84 -16.79 -1.64
CA LYS A 75 7.77 -15.79 -2.14
C LYS A 75 7.08 -14.79 -3.08
N VAL A 76 6.22 -15.27 -3.99
CA VAL A 76 5.46 -14.41 -4.91
C VAL A 76 4.53 -13.47 -4.14
N PHE A 77 3.68 -13.99 -3.26
CA PHE A 77 2.73 -13.17 -2.50
C PHE A 77 3.45 -12.19 -1.54
N SER A 78 4.61 -12.59 -1.00
CA SER A 78 5.43 -11.68 -0.19
C SER A 78 5.98 -10.52 -1.02
N LEU A 79 6.43 -10.78 -2.25
CA LEU A 79 6.87 -9.72 -3.16
C LEU A 79 5.71 -8.81 -3.57
N ASN A 80 4.53 -9.36 -3.86
CA ASN A 80 3.33 -8.58 -4.16
C ASN A 80 2.97 -7.64 -3.00
N LEU A 81 2.96 -8.13 -1.76
CA LEU A 81 2.72 -7.30 -0.57
C LEU A 81 3.77 -6.20 -0.42
N SER A 82 5.05 -6.52 -0.68
CA SER A 82 6.12 -5.51 -0.67
C SER A 82 5.87 -4.42 -1.72
N ASN A 83 5.52 -4.81 -2.94
CA ASN A 83 5.24 -3.87 -4.02
C ASN A 83 3.98 -3.04 -3.73
N PHE A 84 2.93 -3.64 -3.15
CA PHE A 84 1.73 -2.93 -2.73
C PHE A 84 2.04 -1.75 -1.81
N PHE A 85 2.85 -1.98 -0.76
CA PHE A 85 3.25 -0.89 0.14
C PHE A 85 4.24 0.08 -0.50
N LEU A 86 5.13 -0.41 -1.37
CA LEU A 86 6.05 0.46 -2.11
C LEU A 86 5.28 1.42 -3.03
N ASN A 87 4.28 0.94 -3.77
CA ASN A 87 3.45 1.78 -4.64
C ASN A 87 2.73 2.87 -3.85
N ILE A 88 2.22 2.54 -2.65
CA ILE A 88 1.62 3.53 -1.75
C ILE A 88 2.65 4.58 -1.32
N PHE A 89 3.85 4.13 -0.93
CA PHE A 89 4.94 5.02 -0.54
C PHE A 89 5.36 5.96 -1.68
N GLU A 90 5.54 5.43 -2.89
CA GLU A 90 5.96 6.21 -4.07
C GLU A 90 4.95 7.31 -4.41
N ASP A 91 3.64 7.02 -4.36
CA ASP A 91 2.62 8.02 -4.62
C ASP A 91 2.54 9.08 -3.51
N ILE A 92 2.78 8.70 -2.24
CA ILE A 92 2.89 9.63 -1.11
C ILE A 92 4.08 10.58 -1.31
N GLU A 93 5.25 10.05 -1.66
CA GLU A 93 6.45 10.84 -1.96
C GLU A 93 6.18 11.79 -3.14
N LYS A 94 5.53 11.29 -4.19
CA LYS A 94 5.21 12.08 -5.37
C LYS A 94 4.30 13.26 -5.05
N VAL A 95 3.21 13.05 -4.30
CA VAL A 95 2.29 14.15 -3.98
C VAL A 95 2.86 15.11 -2.93
N GLY A 96 3.66 14.61 -1.98
CA GLY A 96 4.11 15.40 -0.83
C GLY A 96 5.46 16.09 -1.00
N TRP A 97 6.37 15.53 -1.82
CA TRP A 97 7.78 15.93 -1.84
C TRP A 97 8.39 16.06 -3.24
N SER A 98 7.65 15.76 -4.31
CA SER A 98 8.16 16.02 -5.66
C SER A 98 8.31 17.52 -5.94
N GLU A 99 9.12 17.88 -6.94
CA GLU A 99 9.21 19.28 -7.43
C GLU A 99 7.86 19.86 -7.90
N GLN A 100 6.89 18.97 -8.12
CA GLN A 100 5.54 19.30 -8.57
C GLN A 100 4.56 19.39 -7.40
N SER A 101 4.99 19.08 -6.17
CA SER A 101 4.17 19.26 -4.98
C SER A 101 3.99 20.74 -4.68
N HIS A 102 2.77 21.11 -4.29
CA HIS A 102 2.43 22.46 -3.84
C HIS A 102 2.22 22.52 -2.32
N LEU A 103 2.52 21.44 -1.60
CA LEU A 103 2.40 21.41 -0.15
C LEU A 103 3.53 22.23 0.48
N PRO A 104 3.23 22.95 1.57
CA PRO A 104 4.26 23.72 2.26
C PRO A 104 5.25 22.79 2.96
N ASP A 105 6.50 23.25 3.06
CA ASP A 105 7.48 22.64 3.94
C ASP A 105 6.96 22.60 5.38
N ILE A 106 7.34 21.55 6.11
CA ILE A 106 7.01 21.42 7.53
C ILE A 106 7.91 22.39 8.33
N PRO A 107 7.34 23.38 9.06
CA PRO A 107 8.14 24.30 9.85
C PRO A 107 8.90 23.61 10.98
N GLU A 108 10.06 24.15 11.34
CA GLU A 108 10.81 23.72 12.52
C GLU A 108 9.92 23.86 13.78
N ASN A 109 9.83 22.80 14.59
CA ASN A 109 8.98 22.70 15.78
C ASN A 109 7.45 22.66 15.53
N TYR A 110 6.98 22.45 14.30
CA TYR A 110 5.54 22.31 14.02
C TYR A 110 4.87 21.28 14.95
N GLN A 111 3.75 21.69 15.56
CA GLN A 111 2.90 20.81 16.36
C GLN A 111 1.53 20.71 15.69
N ILE A 112 0.99 19.50 15.66
CA ILE A 112 -0.37 19.28 15.16
C ILE A 112 -1.35 20.04 16.08
N PRO A 113 -2.23 20.91 15.53
CA PRO A 113 -3.18 21.67 16.33
C PRO A 113 -4.15 20.82 17.15
N ASP A 114 -4.50 21.28 18.35
CA ASP A 114 -5.34 20.53 19.31
C ASP A 114 -6.73 20.15 18.77
N HIS A 115 -7.31 20.96 17.88
CA HIS A 115 -8.64 20.72 17.32
C HIS A 115 -8.72 19.45 16.44
N TYR A 116 -7.57 18.91 16.02
CA TYR A 116 -7.51 17.61 15.35
C TYR A 116 -7.61 16.42 16.32
N ASN A 117 -7.64 16.66 17.65
CA ASN A 117 -7.68 15.62 18.69
C ASN A 117 -6.59 14.55 18.52
N TYR A 118 -5.44 14.93 17.95
CA TYR A 118 -4.33 14.02 17.69
C TYR A 118 -3.63 13.69 19.00
N ARG A 119 -3.87 12.47 19.52
CA ARG A 119 -3.17 11.98 20.70
C ARG A 119 -1.78 11.52 20.30
N LYS A 120 -0.75 12.27 20.70
CA LYS A 120 0.61 11.72 20.79
C LYS A 120 0.56 10.53 21.76
N LYS A 121 0.91 9.34 21.28
CA LYS A 121 1.18 8.19 22.15
C LYS A 121 2.48 8.40 22.91
#